data_AF-A0A0D9V8T1-F1
#
_entry.id   AF-A0A0D9V8T1-F1
#
_cell.length_a   1.000
_cell.length_b   1.000
_cell.length_c   1.000
_cell.angle_alpha   90.00
_cell.angle_beta   90.00
_cell.angle_gamma   90.00
#
_symmetry.space_group_name_H-M   'P 1'
#
loop_
_entity.id
_entity.type
_entity.pdbx_description
1 polymer ?
#
loop_
_entity_poly.entity_id
_entity_poly.type
_entity_poly.pdbx_seq_one_letter_code
_entity_poly.pdbx_strand_id
1 'polypeptide(L)' 'MAATRGGRRRRLWSSSSFSCPPPFLVMLVIISCLLVAPSLAVDTVAVDRPLSGGQVLVSKGGKFALGFFQPVEP' A
#
# COMPACT_ATOMS: atom_id res chain seq x y z
N MET A 1 -10.81 33.97 -59.12
CA MET A 1 -11.01 34.19 -57.67
C MET A 1 -11.12 32.81 -57.02
N ALA A 2 -10.01 32.27 -56.52
CA ALA A 2 -9.92 30.90 -56.00
C ALA A 2 -9.67 30.93 -54.49
N ALA A 3 -10.38 30.04 -53.80
CA ALA A 3 -10.58 30.05 -52.37
C ALA A 3 -9.58 29.17 -51.60
N THR A 4 -9.29 29.60 -50.37
CA THR A 4 -8.87 28.88 -49.15
C THR A 4 -7.69 27.90 -49.21
N ARG A 5 -6.79 28.02 -48.23
CA ARG A 5 -6.37 26.84 -47.48
C ARG A 5 -6.02 27.21 -46.03
N GLY A 6 -6.95 26.92 -45.13
CA GLY A 6 -6.77 27.02 -43.69
C GLY A 6 -5.60 26.16 -43.22
N GLY A 7 -4.65 26.79 -42.56
CA GLY A 7 -3.53 26.14 -41.87
C GLY A 7 -4.04 25.35 -40.68
N ARG A 8 -4.08 24.02 -40.81
CA ARG A 8 -4.34 23.09 -39.70
C ARG A 8 -3.18 23.18 -38.71
N ARG A 9 -3.44 23.83 -37.56
CA ARG A 9 -2.59 23.73 -36.37
C ARG A 9 -2.52 22.25 -35.97
N ARG A 10 -1.39 21.61 -36.26
CA ARG A 10 -1.06 20.31 -35.68
C ARG A 10 -0.85 20.56 -34.19
N ARG A 11 -1.83 20.16 -33.38
CA ARG A 11 -1.66 19.99 -31.94
C ARG A 11 -0.45 19.07 -31.75
N LEU A 12 0.65 19.64 -31.29
CA LEU A 12 1.78 18.86 -30.81
C LEU A 12 1.23 17.96 -29.70
N TRP A 13 1.30 16.66 -29.93
CA TRP A 13 1.08 15.65 -28.92
C TRP A 13 2.07 15.96 -27.80
N SER A 14 1.55 16.37 -26.64
CA SER A 14 2.36 16.56 -25.45
C SER A 14 2.78 15.17 -25.00
N SER A 15 3.95 14.74 -25.44
CA SER A 15 4.61 13.53 -24.94
C SER A 15 4.93 13.80 -23.48
N SER A 16 4.09 13.31 -22.58
CA SER A 16 4.40 13.27 -21.16
C SER A 16 5.71 12.50 -21.03
N SER A 17 6.80 13.20 -20.77
CA SER A 17 8.08 12.56 -20.42
C SER A 17 7.82 11.73 -19.17
N PHE A 18 7.68 10.43 -19.35
CA PHE A 18 7.73 9.49 -18.23
C PHE A 18 9.16 9.50 -17.74
N SER A 19 9.44 10.39 -16.80
CA SER A 19 10.72 10.48 -16.11
C SER A 19 10.99 9.11 -15.51
N CYS A 20 11.94 8.36 -16.09
CA CYS A 20 12.38 7.10 -15.52
C CYS A 20 12.88 7.39 -14.09
N PRO A 21 12.21 6.90 -13.04
CA PRO A 21 12.72 7.08 -11.70
C PRO A 21 14.09 6.40 -11.61
N PRO A 22 15.09 7.01 -10.95
CA PRO A 22 16.39 6.38 -10.74
C PRO A 22 16.23 4.96 -10.19
N PRO A 23 17.02 3.97 -10.65
CA PRO A 23 16.90 2.58 -10.23
C PRO A 23 17.04 2.42 -8.70
N PHE A 24 17.80 3.31 -8.06
CA PHE A 24 17.94 3.37 -6.60
C PHE A 24 16.62 3.63 -5.87
N LEU A 25 15.74 4.48 -6.41
CA LEU A 25 14.44 4.75 -5.80
C LEU A 25 13.52 3.53 -5.90
N VAL A 26 13.56 2.83 -7.04
CA VAL A 26 12.80 1.59 -7.23
C VAL A 26 13.26 0.53 -6.24
N MET A 27 14.57 0.35 -6.08
CA MET A 27 15.14 -0.59 -5.10
C MET A 27 14.76 -0.21 -3.66
N LEU A 28 14.78 1.07 -3.31
CA LEU A 28 14.40 1.55 -1.98
C LEU A 28 12.91 1.30 -1.69
N VAL A 29 12.03 1.48 -2.67
CA VAL A 29 10.60 1.16 -2.55
C VAL A 29 10.39 -0.34 -2.36
N ILE A 30 11.08 -1.19 -3.12
CA ILE A 30 10.98 -2.65 -3.00
C ILE A 30 11.45 -3.11 -1.61
N ILE A 31 12.59 -2.59 -1.14
CA ILE A 31 13.12 -2.89 0.21
C ILE A 31 12.13 -2.43 1.29
N SER A 32 11.55 -1.23 1.15
CA SER A 32 10.54 -0.72 2.09
C SER A 32 9.29 -1.62 2.13
N CYS A 33 8.78 -2.06 0.98
CA CYS A 33 7.67 -3.00 0.90
C CYS A 33 7.99 -4.37 1.50
N LEU A 34 9.24 -4.83 1.40
CA LEU A 34 9.70 -6.09 1.99
C LEU A 34 9.88 -6.00 3.51
N LEU A 35 10.31 -4.85 4.03
CA LEU A 35 10.42 -4.60 5.47
C LEU A 35 9.05 -4.52 6.15
N VAL A 36 8.05 -4.00 5.43
CA VAL A 36 6.65 -4.03 5.88
C VAL A 36 6.09 -5.40 5.55
N ALA A 37 6.45 -6.41 6.35
CA ALA A 37 5.74 -7.67 6.32
C ALA A 37 4.25 -7.37 6.60
N PRO A 38 3.31 -7.77 5.72
CA PRO A 38 1.90 -7.66 6.06
C PRO A 38 1.69 -8.51 7.30
N SER A 39 1.40 -7.86 8.44
CA SER A 39 0.95 -8.61 9.60
C SER A 39 -0.32 -9.33 9.15
N LEU A 40 -0.24 -10.65 9.01
CA LEU A 40 -1.43 -11.49 8.88
C LEU A 40 -2.12 -11.49 10.23
N ALA A 41 -2.68 -10.32 10.56
CA ALA A 41 -3.50 -10.12 11.73
C ALA A 41 -4.80 -10.87 11.48
N VAL A 42 -4.90 -12.01 12.14
CA VAL A 42 -6.14 -12.74 12.26
C VAL A 42 -7.00 -11.88 13.18
N ASP A 43 -8.18 -11.50 12.71
CA ASP A 43 -9.13 -10.66 13.43
C ASP A 43 -10.26 -11.46 14.07
N THR A 44 -10.31 -12.77 13.78
CA THR A 44 -11.41 -13.65 14.16
C THR A 44 -10.89 -14.84 14.98
N VAL A 45 -11.50 -15.08 16.15
CA VAL A 45 -11.31 -16.31 16.91
C VAL A 45 -12.21 -17.40 16.32
N ALA A 46 -11.62 -18.53 15.94
CA ALA A 46 -12.35 -19.69 15.46
C ALA A 46 -12.30 -20.82 16.51
N VAL A 47 -13.25 -21.75 16.45
CA VAL A 47 -13.32 -22.89 17.38
C VAL A 47 -12.01 -23.68 17.38
N ASP A 48 -11.43 -23.91 16.20
CA ASP A 48 -10.17 -24.67 16.04
C ASP A 48 -8.91 -23.82 16.29
N ARG A 49 -9.07 -22.52 16.55
CA ARG A 49 -7.97 -21.57 16.75
C ARG A 49 -8.23 -20.66 17.94
N PRO A 50 -8.18 -21.20 19.17
CA PRO A 50 -8.33 -20.41 20.38
C PRO A 50 -7.19 -19.40 20.53
N LEU A 51 -7.50 -18.25 21.12
CA LEU A 51 -6.52 -17.23 21.48
C LEU A 51 -5.80 -17.66 22.76
N SER A 52 -4.47 -17.54 22.82
CA SER A 52 -3.70 -17.91 24.02
C SER A 52 -2.49 -17.01 24.29
N GLY A 53 -2.11 -16.92 25.57
CA GLY A 53 -0.87 -16.26 26.01
C GLY A 53 -0.75 -14.81 25.54
N GLY A 54 0.36 -14.47 24.89
CA GLY A 54 0.66 -13.12 24.36
C GLY A 54 0.12 -12.84 22.95
N GLN A 55 -0.80 -13.66 22.44
CA GLN A 55 -1.41 -13.42 21.14
C GLN A 55 -2.33 -12.20 21.17
N VAL A 56 -2.25 -11.38 20.11
CA VAL A 56 -3.10 -10.21 19.92
C VAL A 56 -3.73 -10.28 18.54
N LEU A 57 -5.06 -10.26 18.49
CA LEU A 57 -5.85 -10.10 17.28
C LEU A 57 -5.91 -8.63 16.94
N VAL A 58 -5.70 -8.28 15.68
CA VAL A 58 -5.83 -6.91 15.21
C VAL A 58 -6.86 -6.89 14.10
N SER A 59 -7.88 -6.04 14.27
CA SER A 59 -8.93 -5.84 13.26
C SER A 59 -8.35 -5.41 11.91
N LYS A 60 -9.09 -5.70 10.83
CA LYS A 60 -8.78 -5.16 9.49
C LYS A 60 -8.64 -3.64 9.55
N GLY A 61 -7.50 -3.14 9.07
CA GLY A 61 -7.17 -1.72 9.09
C GLY A 61 -6.55 -1.21 10.41
N GLY A 62 -6.24 -2.10 11.36
CA GLY A 62 -5.36 -1.77 12.49
C GLY A 62 -5.98 -0.89 13.58
N LYS A 63 -7.30 -0.72 13.61
CA LYS A 63 -7.97 0.21 14.55
C LYS A 63 -8.18 -0.34 15.95
N PHE A 64 -8.42 -1.64 16.03
CA PHE A 64 -8.71 -2.35 17.27
C PHE A 64 -7.76 -3.53 17.44
N ALA A 65 -7.32 -3.74 18.68
CA ALA A 65 -6.49 -4.86 19.09
C ALA A 65 -7.12 -5.56 20.31
N LEU A 66 -7.11 -6.90 20.32
CA LEU A 66 -7.67 -7.73 21.39
C LEU A 66 -6.66 -8.82 21.78
N GLY A 67 -6.36 -8.97 23.07
CA GLY A 67 -5.43 -9.97 23.58
C GLY A 67 -5.55 -10.10 25.10
N PHE A 68 -4.82 -11.05 25.67
CA PHE A 68 -4.73 -11.17 27.12
C PHE A 68 -3.76 -10.14 27.68
N PHE A 69 -4.19 -9.46 28.74
CA PHE A 69 -3.33 -8.60 29.54
C PHE A 69 -2.81 -9.38 30.74
N GLN A 70 -1.52 -9.25 31.05
CA GLN A 70 -0.93 -9.82 32.26
C GLN A 70 -0.88 -8.73 33.33
N PRO A 71 -1.73 -8.81 34.37
CA PRO A 71 -1.63 -7.89 35.49
C PRO A 71 -0.33 -8.20 36.26
N VAL A 72 0.41 -7.14 36.62
CA VAL A 72 1.46 -7.26 37.63
C VAL A 72 0.75 -7.43 38.97
N GLU A 73 0.86 -8.61 39.57
CA GLU A 73 0.42 -8.81 40.96
C GLU A 73 1.33 -8.01 41.90
N PRO A 74 0.76 -7.33 42.92
CA PRO A 74 1.51 -6.52 43.89
C PRO A 74 2.36 -7.33 44.86
#